data_AF-A0A959EIK0-F1
#
_entry.id   AF-A0A959EIK0-F1
#
_cell.length_a   1.000
_cell.length_b   1.000
_cell.length_c   1.000
_cell.angle_alpha   90.00
_cell.angle_beta   90.00
_cell.angle_gamma   90.00
#
_symmetry.space_group_name_H-M   'P 1'
#
loop_
_entity.id
_entity.type
_entity.pdbx_description
1 polymer ?
#
loop_
_entity_poly.entity_id
_entity_poly.type
_entity_poly.pdbx_seq_one_letter_code
_entity_poly.pdbx_strand_id
1 'polypeptide(L)'
;MDPLKQKFNKKASDLREEIKGMLKKHGDKKVDEVKLKQIFGGARGIKMMVWETSQLDPLKGISFRGYYIPELREKLPKGPDGKEPRPEGLFWLMLVGEIPTEEEVHWLTQQWTRRSNVPEHVFSILDSMPPNTHPMTQFVTAIASMQTESCFARRYDEGINKADYWDATYEDTMNLIARLPRIAAYIYRRSYHDGHHIAPDIGQDWAGNFAHMLGIEKTDFKNLMRLYLTIHADHEGGNASAHTTHLIGSTLSDAYLSLAGGMTALAGPLHGLANQEVIKWIFSMLDALGTTKPTKEQIADYVNSTLAAGQV
;
A
#
# COMPACT_ATOMS: atom_id res chain seq x y z
N MET A 1 -20.41 14.94 -7.43
CA MET A 1 -19.04 14.38 -7.53
C MET A 1 -18.14 15.22 -6.64
N ASP A 2 -17.37 14.61 -5.75
CA ASP A 2 -16.49 15.36 -4.84
C ASP A 2 -15.26 15.98 -5.56
N PRO A 3 -14.53 16.91 -4.93
CA PRO A 3 -13.43 17.63 -5.58
C PRO A 3 -12.31 16.73 -6.13
N LEU A 4 -11.90 15.70 -5.39
CA LEU A 4 -10.85 14.79 -5.82
C LEU A 4 -11.32 13.95 -7.01
N LYS A 5 -12.54 13.42 -6.94
CA LYS A 5 -13.17 12.65 -8.02
C LYS A 5 -13.36 13.47 -9.29
N GLN A 6 -13.70 14.76 -9.16
CA GLN A 6 -13.75 15.70 -10.28
C GLN A 6 -12.38 15.91 -10.94
N LYS A 7 -11.35 16.18 -10.14
CA LYS A 7 -9.97 16.31 -10.65
C LYS A 7 -9.49 15.04 -11.34
N PHE A 8 -9.73 13.89 -10.71
CA PHE A 8 -9.37 12.59 -11.27
C PHE A 8 -10.07 12.34 -12.61
N ASN A 9 -11.39 12.56 -12.69
CA ASN A 9 -12.13 12.38 -13.94
C ASN A 9 -11.55 13.21 -15.09
N LYS A 10 -11.24 14.49 -14.82
CA LYS A 10 -10.64 15.38 -15.81
C LYS A 10 -9.28 14.84 -16.28
N LYS A 11 -8.36 14.59 -15.34
CA LYS A 11 -7.01 14.06 -15.65
C LYS A 11 -7.06 12.73 -16.40
N ALA A 12 -7.91 11.80 -15.95
CA ALA A 12 -8.06 10.48 -16.54
C ALA A 12 -8.70 10.54 -17.93
N SER A 13 -9.62 11.48 -18.17
CA SER A 13 -10.22 11.69 -19.49
C SER A 13 -9.21 12.26 -20.48
N ASP A 14 -8.42 13.25 -20.06
CA ASP A 14 -7.35 13.83 -20.89
C ASP A 14 -6.30 12.75 -21.25
N LEU A 15 -5.85 11.98 -20.25
CA LEU A 15 -4.89 10.89 -20.43
C LEU A 15 -5.43 9.78 -21.34
N ARG A 16 -6.72 9.47 -21.25
CA ARG A 16 -7.37 8.45 -22.10
C ARG A 16 -7.26 8.83 -23.59
N GLU A 17 -7.51 10.09 -23.93
CA GLU A 17 -7.39 10.57 -25.31
C GLU A 17 -5.93 10.62 -25.78
N GLU A 18 -5.00 10.99 -24.90
CA GLU A 18 -3.56 10.92 -25.17
C GLU A 18 -3.11 9.48 -25.48
N ILE A 19 -3.45 8.51 -24.62
CA ILE A 19 -3.11 7.09 -24.80
C ILE A 19 -3.71 6.57 -26.10
N LYS A 20 -4.97 6.90 -26.40
CA LYS A 20 -5.64 6.49 -27.64
C LYS A 20 -4.94 7.06 -28.88
N GLY A 21 -4.51 8.33 -28.82
CA GLY A 21 -3.71 8.96 -29.87
C GLY A 21 -2.35 8.29 -30.05
N MET A 22 -1.65 8.01 -28.95
CA MET A 22 -0.37 7.31 -28.94
C MET A 22 -0.48 5.92 -29.55
N LEU A 23 -1.46 5.11 -29.13
CA LEU A 23 -1.68 3.76 -29.64
C LEU A 23 -2.09 3.77 -31.13
N LYS A 24 -2.87 4.75 -31.57
CA LYS A 24 -3.20 4.90 -33.00
C LYS A 24 -1.95 5.18 -33.86
N LYS A 25 -0.98 5.93 -33.34
CA LYS A 25 0.24 6.32 -34.06
C LYS A 25 1.37 5.30 -33.92
N HIS A 26 1.44 4.60 -32.80
CA HIS A 26 2.60 3.82 -32.39
C HIS A 26 2.27 2.41 -31.87
N GLY A 27 1.05 1.91 -32.07
CA GLY A 27 0.60 0.62 -31.55
C GLY A 27 1.47 -0.58 -31.95
N ASP A 28 2.04 -0.55 -33.16
CA ASP A 28 2.92 -1.62 -33.66
C ASP A 28 4.40 -1.42 -33.29
N LYS A 29 4.72 -0.40 -32.49
CA LYS A 29 6.09 -0.14 -32.07
C LYS A 29 6.56 -1.26 -31.15
N LYS A 30 7.62 -1.95 -31.56
CA LYS A 30 8.32 -2.93 -30.72
C LYS A 30 8.91 -2.22 -29.49
N VAL A 31 8.48 -2.63 -28.30
CA VAL A 31 8.95 -2.08 -27.01
C VAL A 31 9.98 -2.96 -26.30
N ASP A 32 10.08 -4.24 -26.68
CA ASP A 32 11.00 -5.21 -26.09
C ASP A 32 11.25 -6.45 -26.98
N GLU A 33 12.21 -7.29 -26.60
CA GLU A 33 12.51 -8.62 -27.16
C GLU A 33 12.53 -9.69 -26.07
N VAL A 34 11.75 -10.77 -26.25
CA VAL A 34 11.65 -11.84 -25.26
C VAL A 34 12.52 -13.04 -25.65
N LYS A 35 13.44 -13.42 -24.76
CA LYS A 35 14.25 -14.64 -24.86
C LYS A 35 13.59 -15.79 -24.09
N LEU A 36 13.80 -17.02 -24.55
CA LEU A 36 13.25 -18.23 -23.90
C LEU A 36 13.56 -18.30 -22.38
N LYS A 37 14.78 -17.95 -21.98
CA LYS A 37 15.17 -17.93 -20.56
C LYS A 37 14.36 -16.97 -19.70
N GLN A 38 13.79 -15.90 -20.28
CA GLN A 38 12.96 -14.96 -19.54
C GLN A 38 11.57 -15.52 -19.29
N ILE A 39 11.06 -16.38 -20.19
CA ILE A 39 9.79 -17.11 -20.00
C ILE A 39 9.92 -18.04 -18.79
N PHE A 40 10.96 -18.87 -18.74
CA PHE A 40 11.22 -19.76 -17.60
C PHE A 40 11.68 -19.01 -16.33
N GLY A 41 12.21 -17.79 -16.48
CA GLY A 41 12.72 -16.96 -15.40
C GLY A 41 11.69 -16.02 -14.76
N GLY A 42 10.39 -16.25 -14.97
CA GLY A 42 9.33 -15.39 -14.41
C GLY A 42 9.30 -13.99 -15.03
N ALA A 43 9.47 -13.92 -16.35
CA ALA A 43 9.48 -12.68 -17.12
C ALA A 43 10.55 -11.64 -16.71
N ARG A 44 11.67 -12.11 -16.14
CA ARG A 44 12.77 -11.25 -15.70
C ARG A 44 13.27 -10.34 -16.83
N GLY A 45 13.22 -9.04 -16.59
CA GLY A 45 13.70 -8.02 -17.53
C GLY A 45 12.82 -7.83 -18.76
N ILE A 46 11.59 -8.35 -18.78
CA ILE A 46 10.59 -8.05 -19.82
C ILE A 46 9.77 -6.84 -19.38
N LYS A 47 9.56 -5.88 -20.28
CA LYS A 47 8.59 -4.79 -20.11
C LYS A 47 7.17 -5.31 -20.35
N MET A 48 6.45 -5.59 -19.27
CA MET A 48 5.15 -6.29 -19.33
C MET A 48 3.92 -5.40 -19.19
N MET A 49 4.04 -4.26 -18.51
CA MET A 49 2.89 -3.46 -18.12
C MET A 49 3.22 -1.98 -17.97
N VAL A 50 2.17 -1.16 -18.02
CA VAL A 50 2.22 0.27 -17.73
C VAL A 50 1.85 0.45 -16.26
N TRP A 51 2.63 1.25 -15.54
CA TRP A 51 2.36 1.64 -14.15
C TRP A 51 2.66 3.12 -13.99
N GLU A 52 1.64 3.91 -13.67
CA GLU A 52 1.67 5.37 -13.82
C GLU A 52 2.03 6.12 -12.52
N THR A 53 1.89 5.47 -11.37
CA THR A 53 1.95 6.12 -10.05
C THR A 53 3.37 6.29 -9.55
N SER A 54 4.27 5.36 -9.89
CA SER A 54 5.67 5.38 -9.46
C SER A 54 6.62 4.79 -10.50
N GLN A 55 7.89 5.21 -10.42
CA GLN A 55 8.96 4.74 -11.30
C GLN A 55 10.29 4.75 -10.55
N LEU A 56 11.09 3.69 -10.75
CA LEU A 56 12.43 3.56 -10.17
C LEU A 56 13.49 4.19 -11.08
N ASP A 57 14.19 5.21 -10.57
CA ASP A 57 15.44 5.69 -11.15
C ASP A 57 16.62 4.90 -10.54
N PRO A 58 17.52 4.31 -11.34
CA PRO A 58 18.64 3.51 -10.84
C PRO A 58 19.61 4.23 -9.91
N LEU A 59 19.66 5.57 -9.96
CA LEU A 59 20.58 6.40 -9.17
C LEU A 59 19.87 7.14 -8.04
N LYS A 60 18.64 7.58 -8.28
CA LYS A 60 17.88 8.43 -7.35
C LYS A 60 16.86 7.65 -6.51
N GLY A 61 16.58 6.40 -6.87
CA GLY A 61 15.60 5.56 -6.21
C GLY A 61 14.18 5.79 -6.72
N ILE A 62 13.19 5.37 -5.93
CA ILE A 62 11.78 5.43 -6.31
C ILE A 62 11.28 6.88 -6.33
N SER A 63 10.50 7.21 -7.36
CA SER A 63 9.75 8.45 -7.45
C SER A 63 8.26 8.17 -7.50
N PHE A 64 7.45 9.05 -6.90
CA PHE A 64 5.99 9.01 -7.00
C PHE A 64 5.54 10.19 -7.84
N ARG A 65 4.94 9.91 -9.01
CA ARG A 65 4.57 10.93 -10.01
C ARG A 65 5.71 11.93 -10.31
N GLY A 66 6.94 11.43 -10.37
CA GLY A 66 8.15 12.21 -10.69
C GLY A 66 8.81 12.92 -9.50
N TYR A 67 8.27 12.82 -8.29
CA TYR A 67 8.88 13.39 -7.07
C TYR A 67 9.61 12.32 -6.27
N TYR A 68 10.87 12.57 -5.89
CA TYR A 68 11.64 11.68 -5.04
C TYR A 68 11.27 11.85 -3.56
N ILE A 69 11.57 10.84 -2.73
CA ILE A 69 11.22 10.82 -1.29
C ILE A 69 11.65 12.11 -0.55
N PRO A 70 12.86 12.66 -0.73
CA PRO A 70 13.24 13.93 -0.08
C PRO A 70 12.34 15.09 -0.47
N GLU A 71 11.99 15.21 -1.76
CA GLU A 71 11.10 16.28 -2.24
C GLU A 71 9.69 16.13 -1.68
N LEU A 72 9.19 14.89 -1.55
CA LEU A 72 7.88 14.62 -0.98
C LEU A 72 7.82 14.98 0.50
N ARG A 73 8.88 14.69 1.25
CA ARG A 73 8.96 15.07 2.67
C ARG A 73 8.90 16.59 2.85
N GLU A 74 9.44 17.36 1.90
CA GLU A 74 9.37 18.81 1.92
C GLU A 74 8.00 19.33 1.48
N LYS A 75 7.48 18.84 0.36
CA LYS A 75 6.32 19.40 -0.36
C LYS A 75 4.96 18.91 0.14
N LEU A 76 4.86 17.68 0.64
CA LEU A 76 3.58 17.14 1.08
C LEU A 76 3.13 17.77 2.40
N PRO A 77 1.83 18.05 2.56
CA PRO A 77 1.25 18.45 3.84
C PRO A 77 1.55 17.45 4.97
N LYS A 78 1.98 17.97 6.11
CA LYS A 78 2.53 17.19 7.23
C LYS A 78 1.49 16.92 8.33
N GLY A 79 1.83 16.02 9.25
CA GLY A 79 1.06 15.79 10.46
C GLY A 79 1.04 17.01 11.41
N PRO A 80 0.29 16.95 12.52
CA PRO A 80 0.07 18.10 13.42
C PRO A 80 1.34 18.75 14.00
N ASP A 81 2.44 18.00 14.12
CA ASP A 81 3.72 18.50 14.63
C ASP A 81 4.69 18.95 13.53
N GLY A 82 4.25 18.91 12.27
CA GLY A 82 5.00 19.42 11.12
C GLY A 82 6.24 18.61 10.76
N LYS A 83 6.38 17.35 11.21
CA LYS A 83 7.58 16.55 10.95
C LYS A 83 7.50 15.67 9.71
N GLU A 84 6.46 14.85 9.61
CA GLU A 84 6.35 13.83 8.55
C GLU A 84 5.09 14.01 7.69
N PRO A 85 5.16 13.70 6.38
CA PRO A 85 4.05 13.84 5.45
C PRO A 85 2.90 12.90 5.81
N ARG A 86 1.66 13.33 5.58
CA ARG A 86 0.47 12.48 5.74
C ARG A 86 0.28 11.57 4.52
N PRO A 87 -0.01 10.27 4.69
CA PRO A 87 -0.30 9.36 3.56
C PRO A 87 -1.45 9.83 2.67
N GLU A 88 -2.43 10.55 3.22
CA GLU A 88 -3.49 11.23 2.48
C GLU A 88 -2.93 12.10 1.34
N GLY A 89 -1.87 12.87 1.64
CA GLY A 89 -1.24 13.75 0.67
C GLY A 89 -0.57 12.99 -0.46
N LEU A 90 0.07 11.86 -0.15
CA LEU A 90 0.66 10.98 -1.16
C LEU A 90 -0.41 10.32 -2.03
N PHE A 91 -1.52 9.84 -1.44
CA PHE A 91 -2.62 9.26 -2.19
C PHE A 91 -3.19 10.26 -3.21
N TRP A 92 -3.40 11.51 -2.79
CA TRP A 92 -3.83 12.58 -3.69
C TRP A 92 -2.86 12.76 -4.85
N LEU A 93 -1.56 12.90 -4.56
CA LEU A 93 -0.52 13.00 -5.59
C LEU A 93 -0.57 11.81 -6.55
N MET A 94 -0.59 10.58 -6.04
CA MET A 94 -0.62 9.38 -6.87
C MET A 94 -1.85 9.34 -7.77
N LEU A 95 -3.01 9.80 -7.28
CA LEU A 95 -4.25 9.74 -8.04
C LEU A 95 -4.32 10.81 -9.15
N VAL A 96 -3.91 12.06 -8.89
CA VAL A 96 -4.11 13.18 -9.83
C VAL A 96 -2.83 13.85 -10.34
N GLY A 97 -1.66 13.44 -9.85
CA GLY A 97 -0.36 13.96 -10.28
C GLY A 97 -0.05 15.38 -9.79
N GLU A 98 -0.72 15.86 -8.75
CA GLU A 98 -0.57 17.20 -8.19
C GLU A 98 -0.27 17.13 -6.69
N ILE A 99 0.64 17.97 -6.19
CA ILE A 99 0.86 18.13 -4.75
C ILE A 99 -0.37 18.80 -4.15
N PRO A 100 -1.05 18.18 -3.17
CA PRO A 100 -2.25 18.76 -2.58
C PRO A 100 -1.94 19.93 -1.63
N THR A 101 -2.91 20.81 -1.46
CA THR A 101 -2.90 21.81 -0.39
C THR A 101 -3.25 21.19 0.98
N GLU A 102 -3.01 21.93 2.07
CA GLU A 102 -3.43 21.51 3.42
C GLU A 102 -4.95 21.29 3.50
N GLU A 103 -5.74 22.13 2.83
CA GLU A 103 -7.21 22.01 2.78
C GLU A 103 -7.66 20.74 2.05
N GLU A 104 -7.00 20.38 0.95
CA GLU A 104 -7.30 19.17 0.19
C GLU A 104 -6.96 17.91 0.98
N VAL A 105 -5.83 17.92 1.70
CA VAL A 105 -5.46 16.81 2.59
C VAL A 105 -6.42 16.72 3.77
N HIS A 106 -6.79 17.84 4.39
CA HIS A 106 -7.77 17.85 5.47
C HIS A 106 -9.13 17.32 5.00
N TRP A 107 -9.58 17.71 3.81
CA TRP A 107 -10.79 17.18 3.19
C TRP A 107 -10.70 15.66 3.01
N LEU A 108 -9.57 15.15 2.52
CA LEU A 108 -9.37 13.72 2.32
C LEU A 108 -9.35 12.95 3.64
N THR A 109 -8.68 13.47 4.68
CA THR A 109 -8.75 12.91 6.04
C THR A 109 -10.20 12.78 6.50
N GLN A 110 -11.02 13.83 6.33
CA GLN A 110 -12.46 13.75 6.69
C GLN A 110 -13.22 12.70 5.86
N GLN A 111 -12.92 12.54 4.57
CA GLN A 111 -13.55 11.51 3.75
C GLN A 111 -13.22 10.11 4.27
N TRP A 112 -11.95 9.83 4.56
CA TRP A 112 -11.56 8.53 5.09
C TRP A 112 -12.13 8.29 6.48
N THR A 113 -12.19 9.30 7.36
CA THR A 113 -12.88 9.18 8.64
C THR A 113 -14.34 8.76 8.46
N ARG A 114 -15.09 9.39 7.55
CA ARG A 114 -16.51 9.05 7.28
C ARG A 114 -16.70 7.66 6.67
N ARG A 115 -15.71 7.17 5.93
CA ARG A 115 -15.74 5.86 5.23
C ARG A 115 -15.17 4.71 6.07
N SER A 116 -14.62 5.01 7.25
CA SER A 116 -13.86 4.05 8.07
C SER A 116 -14.70 2.98 8.77
N ASN A 117 -16.04 3.06 8.70
CA ASN A 117 -16.92 2.04 9.28
C ASN A 117 -16.71 0.69 8.59
N VAL A 118 -16.43 -0.34 9.38
CA VAL A 118 -16.28 -1.73 8.95
C VAL A 118 -17.54 -2.51 9.37
N PRO A 119 -18.17 -3.28 8.46
CA PRO A 119 -19.33 -4.11 8.80
C PRO A 119 -19.04 -5.12 9.92
N GLU A 120 -20.01 -5.36 10.80
CA GLU A 120 -19.84 -6.23 11.97
C GLU A 120 -19.45 -7.66 11.60
N HIS A 121 -19.98 -8.20 10.50
CA HIS A 121 -19.69 -9.57 10.07
C HIS A 121 -18.21 -9.81 9.77
N VAL A 122 -17.47 -8.76 9.40
CA VAL A 122 -16.01 -8.83 9.17
C VAL A 122 -15.29 -9.19 10.46
N PHE A 123 -15.68 -8.56 11.58
CA PHE A 123 -15.14 -8.87 12.90
C PHE A 123 -15.57 -10.25 13.37
N SER A 124 -16.84 -10.63 13.16
CA SER A 124 -17.31 -11.99 13.49
C SER A 124 -16.52 -13.08 12.75
N ILE A 125 -16.17 -12.86 11.48
CA ILE A 125 -15.32 -13.77 10.71
C ILE A 125 -13.93 -13.85 11.34
N LEU A 126 -13.29 -12.72 11.65
CA LEU A 126 -11.99 -12.70 12.31
C LEU A 126 -11.99 -13.44 13.65
N ASP A 127 -13.02 -13.24 14.46
CA ASP A 127 -13.15 -13.87 15.77
C ASP A 127 -13.35 -15.38 15.68
N SER A 128 -13.99 -15.86 14.61
CA SER A 128 -14.19 -17.29 14.35
C SER A 128 -12.91 -18.04 13.95
N MET A 129 -11.85 -17.33 13.54
CA MET A 129 -10.59 -17.97 13.14
C MET A 129 -9.82 -18.51 14.35
N PRO A 130 -8.98 -19.55 14.21
CA PRO A 130 -8.08 -19.98 15.29
C PRO A 130 -7.20 -18.82 15.81
N PRO A 131 -6.92 -18.73 17.13
CA PRO A 131 -6.11 -17.65 17.70
C PRO A 131 -4.69 -17.55 17.12
N ASN A 132 -4.12 -18.67 16.67
CA ASN A 132 -2.79 -18.74 16.06
C ASN A 132 -2.77 -18.51 14.54
N THR A 133 -3.89 -18.09 13.94
CA THR A 133 -3.95 -17.78 12.50
C THR A 133 -2.96 -16.67 12.15
N HIS A 134 -2.16 -16.87 11.10
CA HIS A 134 -1.18 -15.88 10.67
C HIS A 134 -1.86 -14.51 10.39
N PRO A 135 -1.29 -13.37 10.84
CA PRO A 135 -1.93 -12.06 10.68
C PRO A 135 -2.27 -11.70 9.23
N MET A 136 -1.43 -12.06 8.26
CA MET A 136 -1.74 -11.82 6.84
C MET A 136 -2.93 -12.66 6.35
N THR A 137 -3.12 -13.88 6.86
CA THR A 137 -4.30 -14.70 6.53
C THR A 137 -5.56 -14.05 7.08
N GLN A 138 -5.52 -13.55 8.33
CA GLN A 138 -6.61 -12.78 8.92
C GLN A 138 -6.91 -11.51 8.08
N PHE A 139 -5.88 -10.79 7.65
CA PHE A 139 -6.02 -9.54 6.90
C PHE A 139 -6.60 -9.75 5.49
N VAL A 140 -6.11 -10.75 4.75
CA VAL A 140 -6.68 -11.16 3.45
C VAL A 140 -8.15 -11.53 3.60
N THR A 141 -8.48 -12.32 4.62
CA THR A 141 -9.86 -12.76 4.90
C THR A 141 -10.76 -11.57 5.20
N ALA A 142 -10.30 -10.63 6.04
CA ALA A 142 -11.04 -9.42 6.37
C ALA A 142 -11.31 -8.55 5.13
N ILE A 143 -10.29 -8.31 4.30
CA ILE A 143 -10.43 -7.54 3.05
C ILE A 143 -11.46 -8.20 2.12
N ALA A 144 -11.34 -9.50 1.88
CA ALA A 144 -12.27 -10.23 1.03
C ALA A 144 -13.71 -10.22 1.59
N SER A 145 -13.87 -10.34 2.91
CA SER A 145 -15.19 -10.32 3.55
C SER A 145 -15.90 -8.96 3.48
N MET A 146 -15.16 -7.86 3.29
CA MET A 146 -15.72 -6.52 3.05
C MET A 146 -16.26 -6.35 1.63
N GLN A 147 -16.06 -7.32 0.72
CA GLN A 147 -16.53 -7.24 -0.67
C GLN A 147 -18.05 -7.05 -0.78
N THR A 148 -18.83 -7.45 0.24
CA THR A 148 -20.27 -7.19 0.33
C THR A 148 -20.62 -5.70 0.21
N GLU A 149 -19.66 -4.82 0.47
CA GLU A 149 -19.77 -3.37 0.40
C GLU A 149 -19.34 -2.78 -0.96
N SER A 150 -19.03 -3.63 -1.95
CA SER A 150 -18.54 -3.18 -3.26
C SER A 150 -19.62 -2.43 -4.04
N CYS A 151 -19.37 -1.15 -4.27
CA CYS A 151 -20.09 -0.31 -5.20
C CYS A 151 -19.87 -0.76 -6.63
N PHE A 152 -18.66 -1.21 -6.99
CA PHE A 152 -18.35 -1.68 -8.34
C PHE A 152 -19.15 -2.92 -8.69
N ALA A 153 -19.11 -3.97 -7.86
CA ALA A 153 -19.82 -5.22 -8.12
C ALA A 153 -21.33 -4.99 -8.30
N ARG A 154 -21.95 -4.28 -7.34
CA ARG A 154 -23.38 -3.95 -7.41
C ARG A 154 -23.73 -3.17 -8.68
N ARG A 155 -22.97 -2.13 -9.00
CA ARG A 155 -23.24 -1.28 -10.17
C ARG A 155 -22.97 -1.99 -11.49
N TYR A 156 -21.98 -2.89 -11.52
CA TYR A 156 -21.71 -3.74 -12.67
C TYR A 156 -22.91 -4.65 -12.97
N ASP A 157 -23.49 -5.28 -11.94
CA ASP A 157 -24.70 -6.12 -12.07
C ASP A 157 -25.92 -5.31 -12.52
N GLU A 158 -26.01 -4.03 -12.12
CA GLU A 158 -27.03 -3.07 -12.58
C GLU A 158 -26.79 -2.57 -14.02
N GLY A 159 -25.67 -2.93 -14.66
CA GLY A 159 -25.36 -2.61 -16.06
C GLY A 159 -24.75 -1.22 -16.29
N ILE A 160 -23.88 -0.74 -15.39
CA ILE A 160 -23.17 0.53 -15.61
C ILE A 160 -22.40 0.58 -16.93
N ASN A 161 -22.29 1.77 -17.50
CA ASN A 161 -21.49 1.98 -18.70
C ASN A 161 -19.99 1.76 -18.41
N LYS A 162 -19.29 1.13 -19.35
CA LYS A 162 -17.82 0.95 -19.30
C LYS A 162 -17.07 2.26 -19.06
N ALA A 163 -17.55 3.38 -19.59
CA ALA A 163 -16.95 4.69 -19.39
C ALA A 163 -16.95 5.15 -17.93
N ASP A 164 -17.83 4.59 -17.10
CA ASP A 164 -18.07 4.94 -15.70
C ASP A 164 -17.55 3.89 -14.71
N TYR A 165 -16.89 2.83 -15.18
CA TYR A 165 -16.29 1.81 -14.31
C TYR A 165 -15.37 2.41 -13.25
N TRP A 166 -14.56 3.40 -13.65
CA TRP A 166 -13.65 4.11 -12.75
C TRP A 166 -14.38 4.82 -11.60
N ASP A 167 -15.62 5.29 -11.81
CA ASP A 167 -16.40 6.02 -10.82
C ASP A 167 -16.76 5.10 -9.64
N ALA A 168 -17.15 3.86 -9.93
CA ALA A 168 -17.45 2.86 -8.92
C ALA A 168 -16.18 2.28 -8.28
N THR A 169 -15.12 2.06 -9.06
CA THR A 169 -13.81 1.63 -8.54
C THR A 169 -13.20 2.68 -7.60
N TYR A 170 -13.38 3.97 -7.88
CA TYR A 170 -12.96 5.06 -7.00
C TYR A 170 -13.65 4.98 -5.63
N GLU A 171 -14.97 4.76 -5.60
CA GLU A 171 -15.70 4.64 -4.34
C GLU A 171 -15.21 3.44 -3.52
N ASP A 172 -15.02 2.28 -4.16
CA ASP A 172 -14.51 1.08 -3.50
C ASP A 172 -13.10 1.29 -2.96
N THR A 173 -12.22 1.93 -3.73
CA THR A 173 -10.84 2.21 -3.31
C THR A 173 -10.82 3.17 -2.10
N MET A 174 -11.62 4.24 -2.13
CA MET A 174 -11.74 5.19 -1.03
C MET A 174 -12.31 4.55 0.24
N ASN A 175 -13.32 3.68 0.10
CA ASN A 175 -13.91 2.94 1.22
C ASN A 175 -12.92 1.93 1.80
N LEU A 176 -12.25 1.18 0.93
CA LEU A 176 -11.31 0.15 1.34
C LEU A 176 -10.14 0.76 2.11
N ILE A 177 -9.46 1.77 1.56
CA ILE A 177 -8.32 2.44 2.22
C ILE A 177 -8.72 2.99 3.59
N ALA A 178 -9.90 3.60 3.70
CA ALA A 178 -10.42 4.12 4.97
C ALA A 178 -10.61 3.03 6.05
N ARG A 179 -10.93 1.80 5.64
CA ARG A 179 -11.23 0.66 6.51
C ARG A 179 -9.99 -0.16 6.90
N LEU A 180 -8.92 -0.12 6.09
CA LEU A 180 -7.70 -0.94 6.30
C LEU A 180 -7.08 -0.77 7.69
N PRO A 181 -6.90 0.44 8.25
CA PRO A 181 -6.33 0.59 9.60
C PRO A 181 -7.16 -0.08 10.68
N ARG A 182 -8.49 -0.03 10.55
CA ARG A 182 -9.41 -0.59 11.55
C ARG A 182 -9.26 -2.10 11.61
N ILE A 183 -9.26 -2.78 10.47
CA ILE A 183 -9.09 -4.25 10.43
C ILE A 183 -7.66 -4.66 10.83
N ALA A 184 -6.63 -3.91 10.42
CA ALA A 184 -5.24 -4.21 10.78
C ALA A 184 -5.01 -4.07 12.29
N ALA A 185 -5.52 -3.00 12.90
CA ALA A 185 -5.44 -2.80 14.34
C ALA A 185 -6.26 -3.84 15.09
N TYR A 186 -7.45 -4.21 14.59
CA TYR A 186 -8.25 -5.28 15.18
C TYR A 186 -7.45 -6.60 15.26
N ILE A 187 -6.83 -7.02 14.15
CA ILE A 187 -5.99 -8.22 14.07
C ILE A 187 -4.80 -8.13 15.02
N TYR A 188 -4.13 -6.99 15.09
CA TYR A 188 -2.99 -6.77 15.99
C TYR A 188 -3.40 -6.91 17.46
N ARG A 189 -4.49 -6.26 17.88
CA ARG A 189 -4.99 -6.32 19.25
C ARG A 189 -5.52 -7.72 19.61
N ARG A 190 -6.17 -8.41 18.67
CA ARG A 190 -6.60 -9.80 18.81
C ARG A 190 -5.42 -10.75 19.02
N SER A 191 -4.38 -10.62 18.21
CA SER A 191 -3.26 -11.58 18.17
C SER A 191 -2.22 -11.34 19.28
N TYR A 192 -2.09 -10.10 19.77
CA TYR A 192 -0.97 -9.71 20.64
C TYR A 192 -1.39 -8.97 21.92
N HIS A 193 -2.69 -8.70 22.11
CA HIS A 193 -3.21 -7.94 23.25
C HIS A 193 -4.55 -8.48 23.75
N ASP A 194 -4.74 -9.81 23.69
CA ASP A 194 -5.90 -10.54 24.23
C ASP A 194 -7.27 -10.06 23.74
N GLY A 195 -7.34 -9.47 22.54
CA GLY A 195 -8.60 -8.94 22.00
C GLY A 195 -9.06 -7.64 22.66
N HIS A 196 -8.22 -6.96 23.44
CA HIS A 196 -8.55 -5.64 23.98
C HIS A 196 -8.50 -4.57 22.88
N HIS A 197 -9.62 -4.40 22.16
CA HIS A 197 -9.73 -3.45 21.05
C HIS A 197 -9.87 -1.99 21.52
N ILE A 198 -9.25 -1.08 20.77
CA ILE A 198 -9.34 0.38 20.98
C ILE A 198 -10.21 0.96 19.87
N ALA A 199 -11.17 1.82 20.21
CA ALA A 199 -12.04 2.46 19.23
C ALA A 199 -11.26 3.49 18.37
N PRO A 200 -11.69 3.77 17.13
CA PRO A 200 -11.06 4.83 16.34
C PRO A 200 -11.20 6.21 16.99
N ASP A 201 -10.16 7.03 16.88
CA ASP A 201 -10.18 8.45 17.22
C ASP A 201 -10.35 9.28 15.95
N ILE A 202 -11.57 9.82 15.76
CA ILE A 202 -11.95 10.60 14.59
C ILE A 202 -11.28 11.98 14.51
N GLY A 203 -10.58 12.41 15.57
CA GLY A 203 -9.81 13.65 15.60
C GLY A 203 -8.41 13.52 14.98
N GLN A 204 -7.95 12.30 14.67
CA GLN A 204 -6.63 12.05 14.12
C GLN A 204 -6.64 11.85 12.61
N ASP A 205 -5.51 12.14 11.95
CA ASP A 205 -5.24 11.71 10.57
C ASP A 205 -5.15 10.19 10.45
N TRP A 206 -5.21 9.66 9.23
CA TRP A 206 -5.34 8.23 8.97
C TRP A 206 -4.26 7.37 9.63
N ALA A 207 -3.00 7.79 9.54
CA ALA A 207 -1.87 7.12 10.16
C ALA A 207 -1.83 7.31 11.68
N GLY A 208 -2.16 8.51 12.18
CA GLY A 208 -2.28 8.80 13.60
C GLY A 208 -3.35 7.94 14.28
N ASN A 209 -4.53 7.85 13.67
CA ASN A 209 -5.62 7.00 14.14
C ASN A 209 -5.26 5.50 14.08
N PHE A 210 -4.49 5.08 13.07
CA PHE A 210 -3.97 3.70 13.04
C PHE A 210 -3.07 3.41 14.25
N ALA A 211 -2.09 4.27 14.51
CA ALA A 211 -1.20 4.14 15.67
C ALA A 211 -1.96 4.15 17.01
N HIS A 212 -2.97 5.01 17.12
CA HIS A 212 -3.90 5.04 18.26
C HIS A 212 -4.60 3.70 18.46
N MET A 213 -5.20 3.13 17.41
CA MET A 213 -5.90 1.84 17.51
C MET A 213 -4.97 0.66 17.79
N LEU A 214 -3.67 0.76 17.48
CA LEU A 214 -2.66 -0.21 17.91
C LEU A 214 -2.36 -0.11 19.42
N GLY A 215 -2.73 1.00 20.07
CA GLY A 215 -2.49 1.31 21.48
C GLY A 215 -1.20 2.08 21.73
N ILE A 216 -0.67 2.79 20.73
CA ILE A 216 0.61 3.49 20.83
C ILE A 216 0.39 5.00 20.64
N GLU A 217 0.30 5.73 21.76
CA GLU A 217 0.01 7.17 21.75
C GLU A 217 1.21 8.09 21.49
N LYS A 218 2.44 7.55 21.54
CA LYS A 218 3.66 8.37 21.42
C LYS A 218 3.69 9.11 20.08
N THR A 219 3.87 10.43 20.13
CA THR A 219 3.95 11.30 18.94
C THR A 219 4.97 10.81 17.93
N ASP A 220 6.16 10.40 18.39
CA ASP A 220 7.21 9.89 17.49
C ASP A 220 6.79 8.59 16.78
N PHE A 221 5.98 7.74 17.41
CA PHE A 221 5.45 6.55 16.74
C PHE A 221 4.37 6.91 15.72
N LYS A 222 3.52 7.91 16.00
CA LYS A 222 2.56 8.43 15.01
C LYS A 222 3.29 9.00 13.78
N ASN A 223 4.40 9.70 13.99
CA ASN A 223 5.26 10.18 12.90
C ASN A 223 5.94 9.05 12.13
N LEU A 224 6.46 8.05 12.84
CA LEU A 224 6.98 6.84 12.21
C LEU A 224 5.91 6.19 11.33
N MET A 225 4.68 6.07 11.81
CA MET A 225 3.57 5.46 11.07
C MET A 225 3.21 6.27 9.82
N ARG A 226 3.14 7.61 9.92
CA ARG A 226 2.95 8.52 8.77
C ARG A 226 4.02 8.33 7.70
N LEU A 227 5.29 8.33 8.11
CA LEU A 227 6.41 8.11 7.19
C LEU A 227 6.38 6.70 6.59
N TYR A 228 6.20 5.67 7.41
CA TYR A 228 6.18 4.27 7.01
C TYR A 228 5.13 4.01 5.93
N LEU A 229 3.90 4.46 6.16
CA LEU A 229 2.78 4.29 5.24
C LEU A 229 2.93 5.13 3.96
N THR A 230 3.69 6.23 4.02
CA THR A 230 4.01 7.04 2.85
C THR A 230 5.06 6.36 1.97
N ILE A 231 6.19 5.92 2.54
CA ILE A 231 7.32 5.42 1.72
C ILE A 231 7.12 4.00 1.19
N HIS A 232 6.21 3.22 1.78
CA HIS A 232 5.86 1.87 1.31
C HIS A 232 4.58 1.85 0.45
N ALA A 233 4.04 3.01 0.08
CA ALA A 233 2.75 3.10 -0.59
C ALA A 233 2.73 2.46 -1.99
N ASP A 234 3.83 2.57 -2.74
CA ASP A 234 3.95 2.02 -4.08
C ASP A 234 5.42 1.82 -4.50
N HIS A 235 5.68 0.85 -5.38
CA HIS A 235 7.02 0.59 -5.94
C HIS A 235 6.91 -0.15 -7.28
N GLU A 236 6.45 0.58 -8.30
CA GLU A 236 6.14 0.09 -9.64
C GLU A 236 5.10 -1.05 -9.67
N GLY A 237 4.74 -1.51 -10.87
CA GLY A 237 3.75 -2.57 -11.06
C GLY A 237 4.33 -3.99 -11.06
N GLY A 238 5.65 -4.15 -11.18
CA GLY A 238 6.30 -5.44 -11.40
C GLY A 238 6.41 -6.34 -10.17
N ASN A 239 6.30 -5.77 -8.96
CA ASN A 239 6.31 -6.56 -7.73
C ASN A 239 5.04 -7.43 -7.62
N ALA A 240 5.14 -8.57 -6.92
CA ALA A 240 4.09 -9.60 -6.95
C ALA A 240 2.74 -9.10 -6.44
N SER A 241 2.70 -8.24 -5.42
CA SER A 241 1.44 -7.70 -4.88
C SER A 241 0.76 -6.72 -5.84
N ALA A 242 1.52 -5.77 -6.42
CA ALA A 242 0.99 -4.80 -7.37
C ALA A 242 0.50 -5.50 -8.64
N HIS A 243 1.33 -6.40 -9.20
CA HIS A 243 0.98 -7.16 -10.39
C HIS A 243 -0.26 -8.04 -10.16
N THR A 244 -0.35 -8.75 -9.03
CA THR A 244 -1.53 -9.59 -8.73
C THR A 244 -2.80 -8.75 -8.58
N THR A 245 -2.71 -7.60 -7.92
CA THR A 245 -3.83 -6.65 -7.78
C THR A 245 -4.30 -6.16 -9.15
N HIS A 246 -3.35 -5.80 -10.03
CA HIS A 246 -3.64 -5.37 -11.39
C HIS A 246 -4.24 -6.49 -12.25
N LEU A 247 -3.69 -7.70 -12.16
CA LEU A 247 -4.15 -8.87 -12.91
C LEU A 247 -5.59 -9.24 -12.53
N ILE A 248 -5.91 -9.29 -11.23
CA ILE A 248 -7.27 -9.57 -10.76
C ILE A 248 -8.22 -8.42 -11.16
N GLY A 249 -7.81 -7.16 -10.99
CA GLY A 249 -8.60 -6.01 -11.43
C GLY A 249 -8.87 -6.02 -12.94
N SER A 250 -7.96 -6.56 -13.76
CA SER A 250 -8.12 -6.67 -15.22
C SER A 250 -9.26 -7.61 -15.64
N THR A 251 -9.70 -8.52 -14.76
CA THR A 251 -10.88 -9.37 -14.96
C THR A 251 -12.19 -8.66 -14.58
N LEU A 252 -12.13 -7.37 -14.24
CA LEU A 252 -13.22 -6.57 -13.67
C LEU A 252 -13.66 -7.03 -12.28
N SER A 253 -12.77 -7.69 -11.54
CA SER A 253 -12.99 -7.88 -10.10
C SER A 253 -12.92 -6.53 -9.38
N ASP A 254 -13.74 -6.35 -8.35
CA ASP A 254 -13.75 -5.12 -7.57
C ASP A 254 -12.45 -4.90 -6.76
N ALA A 255 -12.32 -3.71 -6.14
CA ALA A 255 -11.11 -3.32 -5.43
C ALA A 255 -10.81 -4.21 -4.21
N TYR A 256 -11.84 -4.78 -3.56
CA TYR A 256 -11.67 -5.62 -2.38
C TYR A 256 -11.02 -6.96 -2.77
N LEU A 257 -11.58 -7.65 -3.77
CA LEU A 257 -11.02 -8.92 -4.25
C LEU A 257 -9.63 -8.74 -4.86
N SER A 258 -9.44 -7.64 -5.61
CA SER A 258 -8.15 -7.31 -6.20
C SER A 258 -7.08 -7.10 -5.14
N LEU A 259 -7.36 -6.30 -4.09
CA LEU A 259 -6.41 -6.08 -3.00
C LEU A 259 -6.19 -7.35 -2.17
N ALA A 260 -7.23 -8.15 -1.90
CA ALA A 260 -7.09 -9.42 -1.18
C ALA A 260 -6.13 -10.38 -1.89
N GLY A 261 -6.23 -10.50 -3.22
CA GLY A 261 -5.26 -11.26 -4.01
C GLY A 261 -3.85 -10.67 -3.96
N GLY A 262 -3.71 -9.35 -4.05
CA GLY A 262 -2.44 -8.66 -3.86
C GLY A 262 -1.79 -8.94 -2.50
N MET A 263 -2.58 -8.94 -1.42
CA MET A 263 -2.12 -9.25 -0.06
C MET A 263 -1.78 -10.73 0.12
N THR A 264 -2.44 -11.63 -0.61
CA THR A 264 -2.07 -13.06 -0.67
C THR A 264 -0.67 -13.21 -1.29
N ALA A 265 -0.38 -12.50 -2.39
CA ALA A 265 0.96 -12.49 -2.99
C ALA A 265 2.00 -11.84 -2.05
N LEU A 266 1.63 -10.78 -1.34
CA LEU A 266 2.49 -10.12 -0.34
C LEU A 266 2.86 -11.03 0.82
N ALA A 267 1.97 -11.94 1.24
CA ALA A 267 2.26 -12.91 2.29
C ALA A 267 3.30 -13.96 1.88
N GLY A 268 3.67 -14.03 0.60
CA GLY A 268 4.73 -14.90 0.10
C GLY A 268 6.09 -14.58 0.72
N PRO A 269 6.88 -15.57 1.16
CA PRO A 269 8.18 -15.35 1.80
C PRO A 269 9.16 -14.51 0.99
N LEU A 270 9.16 -14.66 -0.34
CA LEU A 270 10.05 -13.95 -1.26
C LEU A 270 9.63 -12.49 -1.54
N HIS A 271 8.56 -12.01 -0.90
CA HIS A 271 8.06 -10.65 -1.10
C HIS A 271 7.93 -9.90 0.23
N GLY A 272 7.08 -10.37 1.16
CA GLY A 272 6.71 -9.60 2.35
C GLY A 272 7.62 -9.76 3.58
N LEU A 273 8.64 -10.63 3.56
CA LEU A 273 9.39 -10.99 4.79
C LEU A 273 10.71 -10.24 5.00
N ALA A 274 11.19 -9.47 4.02
CA ALA A 274 12.52 -8.83 4.10
C ALA A 274 12.72 -8.00 5.39
N ASN A 275 11.70 -7.26 5.83
CA ASN A 275 11.76 -6.51 7.10
C ASN A 275 11.97 -7.43 8.32
N GLN A 276 11.23 -8.56 8.37
CA GLN A 276 11.35 -9.52 9.46
C GLN A 276 12.70 -10.24 9.44
N GLU A 277 13.22 -10.57 8.26
CA GLU A 277 14.53 -11.21 8.10
C GLU A 277 15.66 -10.30 8.58
N VAL A 278 15.63 -9.01 8.21
CA VAL A 278 16.61 -8.03 8.67
C VAL A 278 16.58 -7.89 10.20
N ILE A 279 15.40 -7.77 10.81
CA ILE A 279 15.29 -7.66 12.28
C ILE A 279 15.79 -8.93 12.99
N LYS A 280 15.46 -10.12 12.47
CA LYS A 280 15.97 -11.39 13.03
C LYS A 280 17.49 -11.48 12.95
N TRP A 281 18.07 -11.05 11.82
CA TRP A 281 19.52 -11.02 11.64
C TRP A 281 20.18 -10.05 12.63
N ILE A 282 19.63 -8.85 12.79
CA ILE A 282 20.13 -7.87 13.78
C ILE A 282 20.09 -8.45 15.19
N PHE A 283 18.98 -9.07 15.62
CA PHE A 283 18.93 -9.67 16.96
C PHE A 283 19.91 -10.83 17.13
N SER A 284 20.08 -11.68 16.10
CA SER A 284 21.06 -12.76 16.13
C SER A 284 22.49 -12.24 16.28
N MET A 285 22.81 -11.11 15.63
CA MET A 285 24.08 -10.42 15.80
C MET A 285 24.25 -9.88 17.22
N LEU A 286 23.25 -9.20 17.77
CA LEU A 286 23.32 -8.64 19.13
C LEU A 286 23.48 -9.74 20.19
N ASP A 287 22.78 -10.86 20.04
CA ASP A 287 22.88 -12.03 20.91
C ASP A 287 24.27 -12.66 20.82
N ALA A 288 24.79 -12.86 19.60
CA ALA A 288 26.13 -13.41 19.38
C ALA A 288 27.24 -12.52 19.95
N LEU A 289 27.09 -11.20 19.85
CA LEU A 289 28.03 -10.21 20.41
C LEU A 289 27.85 -9.99 21.92
N GLY A 290 26.76 -10.48 22.52
CA GLY A 290 26.45 -10.29 23.93
C GLY A 290 26.25 -8.83 24.33
N THR A 291 25.79 -7.97 23.42
CA THR A 291 25.62 -6.53 23.67
C THR A 291 24.48 -5.93 22.88
N THR A 292 23.79 -4.93 23.45
CA THR A 292 22.80 -4.11 22.76
C THR A 292 23.38 -2.84 22.14
N LYS A 293 24.69 -2.61 22.31
CA LYS A 293 25.42 -1.43 21.81
C LYS A 293 26.75 -1.86 21.19
N PRO A 294 26.73 -2.64 20.10
CA PRO A 294 27.95 -3.10 19.47
C PRO A 294 28.76 -1.92 18.91
N THR A 295 30.09 -1.99 18.98
CA THR A 295 30.96 -1.00 18.33
C THR A 295 30.98 -1.21 16.82
N LYS A 296 31.50 -0.22 16.08
CA LYS A 296 31.63 -0.33 14.62
C LYS A 296 32.50 -1.51 14.21
N GLU A 297 33.55 -1.78 14.98
CA GLU A 297 34.49 -2.88 14.77
C GLU A 297 33.80 -4.23 14.98
N GLN A 298 33.03 -4.38 16.07
CA GLN A 298 32.27 -5.61 16.33
C GLN A 298 31.26 -5.91 15.22
N ILE A 299 30.56 -4.88 14.72
CA ILE A 299 29.64 -5.03 13.58
C ILE A 299 30.41 -5.44 12.33
N ALA A 300 31.53 -4.77 12.01
CA ALA A 300 32.32 -5.06 10.83
C ALA A 300 32.86 -6.50 10.85
N ASP A 301 33.36 -6.97 12.00
CA ASP A 301 33.86 -8.34 12.16
C ASP A 301 32.73 -9.37 12.01
N TYR A 302 31.56 -9.11 12.60
CA TYR A 302 30.38 -9.99 12.44
C TYR A 302 29.93 -10.06 10.97
N VAL A 303 29.84 -8.92 10.27
CA VAL A 303 29.50 -8.88 8.84
C VAL A 303 30.53 -9.65 8.01
N ASN A 304 31.83 -9.42 8.23
CA ASN A 304 32.89 -10.09 7.49
C ASN A 304 32.87 -11.61 7.72
N SER A 305 32.64 -12.06 8.94
CA SER A 305 32.51 -13.50 9.25
C SER A 305 31.28 -14.13 8.61
N THR A 306 30.15 -13.42 8.58
CA THR A 306 28.92 -13.84 7.90
C THR A 306 29.16 -14.04 6.40
N LEU A 307 29.79 -13.05 5.76
CA LEU A 307 30.14 -13.11 4.33
C LEU A 307 31.16 -14.22 4.02
N ALA A 308 32.17 -14.38 4.88
CA ALA A 308 33.16 -15.45 4.73
C ALA A 308 32.55 -16.86 4.86
N ALA A 309 31.43 -16.98 5.58
CA ALA A 309 30.65 -18.21 5.68
C ALA A 309 29.70 -18.45 4.49
N GLY A 310 29.68 -17.56 3.50
CA GLY A 310 28.82 -17.66 2.31
C GLY A 310 27.35 -17.29 2.58
N GLN A 311 27.08 -16.57 3.66
CA GLN A 311 25.75 -16.04 4.00
C GLN A 311 25.59 -14.60 3.46
N VAL A 312 24.35 -14.16 3.28
CA VAL A 312 23.96 -12.80 2.86
C VAL A 312 22.99 -12.17 3.83
#